data_AF-A0A2E8UPQ7-F1
#
_entry.id   AF-A0A2E8UPQ7-F1
#
_cell.length_a   1.000
_cell.length_b   1.000
_cell.length_c   1.000
_cell.angle_alpha   90.00
_cell.angle_beta   90.00
_cell.angle_gamma   90.00
#
_symmetry.space_group_name_H-M   'P 1'
#
loop_
_entity.id
_entity.type
_entity.pdbx_description
1 polymer ?
#
loop_
_entity_poly.entity_id
_entity_poly.type
_entity_poly.pdbx_seq_one_letter_code
_entity_poly.pdbx_strand_id
1 'polypeptide(L)'
;MFSEHKIFMKNSRRSFLKTTTGAAIALPNIISSHAWANKPSNTIGIGFVGVGKQSGGHLGFFLGQKDCRVVSLAEVAQVRLDNGLKRVAGRYGKDH
;
A
#
# COMPACT_ATOMS: atom_id res chain seq x y z
N MET A 1 -28.94 4.46 -39.49
CA MET A 1 -28.46 5.35 -38.41
C MET A 1 -28.19 4.47 -37.19
N PHE A 2 -27.01 3.84 -37.16
CA PHE A 2 -26.66 2.81 -36.18
C PHE A 2 -26.06 3.47 -34.93
N SER A 3 -26.70 3.29 -33.78
CA SER A 3 -26.21 3.74 -32.48
C SER A 3 -25.35 2.64 -31.87
N GLU A 4 -24.03 2.82 -31.93
CA GLU A 4 -23.03 2.01 -31.22
C GLU A 4 -23.29 2.05 -29.70
N HIS A 5 -23.74 0.92 -29.12
CA HIS A 5 -23.76 0.73 -27.67
C HIS A 5 -22.37 0.29 -27.20
N LYS A 6 -21.58 1.26 -26.73
CA LYS A 6 -20.28 1.03 -26.10
C LYS A 6 -20.49 0.32 -24.76
N ILE A 7 -20.35 -1.01 -24.73
CA ILE A 7 -20.45 -1.82 -23.51
C ILE A 7 -19.24 -1.47 -22.62
N PHE A 8 -19.49 -0.74 -21.53
CA PHE A 8 -18.51 -0.55 -20.48
C PHE A 8 -18.31 -1.91 -19.76
N MET A 9 -17.24 -2.64 -20.09
CA MET A 9 -16.86 -3.85 -19.36
C MET A 9 -16.45 -3.49 -17.93
N LYS A 10 -17.40 -3.59 -17.00
CA LYS A 10 -17.15 -3.44 -15.56
C LYS A 10 -16.46 -4.71 -15.05
N ASN A 11 -15.14 -4.76 -15.14
CA ASN A 11 -14.32 -5.83 -14.57
C ASN A 11 -14.47 -5.85 -13.05
N SER A 12 -15.46 -6.59 -12.55
CA SER A 12 -15.61 -6.81 -11.12
C SER A 12 -14.56 -7.81 -10.64
N ARG A 13 -14.08 -7.63 -9.40
CA ARG A 13 -13.18 -8.59 -8.71
C ARG A 13 -13.70 -10.03 -8.84
N ARG A 14 -15.03 -10.20 -8.78
CA ARG A 14 -15.72 -11.49 -8.90
C ARG A 14 -15.60 -12.09 -10.30
N SER A 15 -15.67 -11.29 -11.37
CA SER A 15 -15.50 -11.76 -12.74
C SER A 15 -14.06 -12.22 -13.00
N PHE A 16 -13.08 -11.42 -12.54
CA PHE A 16 -11.67 -11.77 -12.65
C PHE A 16 -11.34 -13.06 -11.91
N LEU A 17 -11.81 -13.21 -10.65
CA LEU A 17 -11.62 -14.44 -9.88
C LEU A 17 -12.22 -15.65 -10.59
N LYS A 18 -13.45 -15.57 -11.13
CA LYS A 18 -14.08 -16.69 -11.86
C LYS A 18 -13.24 -17.15 -13.06
N THR A 19 -12.74 -16.22 -13.86
CA THR A 19 -11.90 -16.54 -15.03
C THR A 19 -10.56 -17.13 -14.60
N THR A 20 -9.89 -16.53 -13.61
CA THR A 20 -8.59 -16.99 -13.12
C THR A 20 -8.68 -18.35 -12.43
N THR A 21 -9.73 -18.62 -11.64
CA THR A 21 -9.94 -19.93 -11.01
C THR A 21 -10.17 -21.02 -12.04
N GLY A 22 -10.93 -20.75 -13.12
CA GLY A 22 -11.13 -21.72 -14.20
C GLY A 22 -9.84 -22.11 -14.92
N ALA A 23 -8.94 -21.14 -15.16
CA ALA A 23 -7.64 -21.38 -15.78
C ALA A 23 -6.63 -22.09 -14.85
N ALA A 24 -6.70 -21.84 -13.53
CA ALA A 24 -5.78 -22.41 -12.54
C ALA A 24 -5.94 -23.91 -12.31
N ILE A 25 -7.09 -24.51 -12.67
CA ILE A 25 -7.34 -25.95 -12.48
C ILE A 25 -6.69 -26.78 -13.60
N ALA A 26 -6.53 -26.20 -14.79
CA ALA A 26 -6.02 -26.90 -15.98
C ALA A 26 -4.50 -26.78 -16.18
N LEU A 27 -3.82 -25.92 -15.41
CA LEU A 27 -2.39 -25.65 -15.53
C LEU A 27 -1.63 -26.09 -14.27
N PRO A 28 -0.36 -26.51 -14.39
CA PRO A 28 0.50 -26.72 -13.23
C PRO A 28 0.56 -25.45 -12.38
N ASN A 29 0.45 -25.60 -11.05
CA ASN A 29 0.54 -24.49 -10.09
C ASN A 29 2.00 -23.99 -9.98
N ILE A 30 2.49 -23.31 -11.01
CA ILE A 30 3.78 -22.64 -11.00
C ILE A 30 3.61 -21.34 -10.22
N ILE A 31 3.78 -21.43 -8.90
CA ILE A 31 3.83 -20.25 -8.05
C ILE A 31 5.24 -19.67 -8.15
N SER A 32 5.36 -18.50 -8.76
CA SER A 32 6.63 -17.79 -8.84
C SER A 32 7.22 -17.57 -7.43
N SER A 33 8.53 -17.79 -7.26
CA SER A 33 9.24 -17.46 -6.02
C SER A 33 9.05 -15.99 -5.62
N HIS A 34 8.81 -15.11 -6.61
CA HIS A 34 8.49 -13.71 -6.40
C HIS A 34 7.18 -13.50 -5.62
N ALA A 35 6.19 -14.38 -5.79
CA ALA A 35 4.93 -14.33 -5.05
C ALA A 35 5.12 -14.66 -3.56
N TRP A 36 6.22 -15.32 -3.19
CA TRP A 36 6.59 -15.63 -1.81
C TRP A 36 7.58 -14.64 -1.22
N ALA A 37 8.49 -14.10 -2.03
CA ALA A 37 9.57 -13.22 -1.59
C ALA A 37 9.10 -11.83 -1.15
N ASN A 38 8.03 -11.29 -1.75
CA ASN A 38 7.56 -9.92 -1.52
C ASN A 38 6.03 -9.85 -1.30
N LYS A 39 5.48 -10.67 -0.40
CA LYS A 39 4.05 -10.58 -0.10
C LYS A 39 3.72 -9.21 0.49
N PRO A 40 2.76 -8.45 -0.10
CA PRO A 40 2.30 -7.18 0.49
C PRO A 40 1.79 -7.33 1.94
N SER A 41 1.30 -8.52 2.29
CA SER A 41 0.85 -8.86 3.65
C SER A 41 1.95 -8.88 4.70
N ASN A 42 3.23 -8.84 4.32
CA ASN A 42 4.36 -8.87 5.25
C ASN A 42 4.79 -7.48 5.71
N THR A 43 4.09 -6.42 5.28
CA THR A 43 4.35 -5.05 5.73
C THR A 43 3.30 -4.59 6.73
N ILE A 44 3.75 -4.17 7.91
CA ILE A 44 2.88 -3.64 8.96
C ILE A 44 2.66 -2.15 8.70
N GLY A 45 1.39 -1.75 8.54
CA GLY A 45 1.02 -0.33 8.49
C GLY A 45 1.04 0.28 9.89
N ILE A 46 1.83 1.34 10.07
CA ILE A 46 2.00 2.01 11.37
C ILE A 46 1.49 3.45 11.28
N GLY A 47 0.61 3.81 12.21
CA GLY A 47 0.17 5.18 12.44
C GLY A 47 0.86 5.77 13.67
N PHE A 48 1.18 7.06 13.62
CA PHE A 48 1.78 7.79 14.73
C PHE A 48 0.77 8.79 15.30
N VAL A 49 0.56 8.77 16.61
CA VAL A 49 -0.21 9.79 17.34
C VAL A 49 0.74 10.53 18.26
N GLY A 50 0.88 11.84 18.03
CA GLY A 50 1.90 12.68 18.63
C GLY A 50 3.29 12.40 18.05
N VAL A 51 3.88 13.37 17.36
CA VAL A 51 5.27 13.33 16.86
C VAL A 51 6.18 14.17 17.75
N GLY A 52 6.14 13.75 19.02
CA GLY A 52 6.98 14.09 20.17
C GLY A 52 8.51 14.07 19.93
N LYS A 53 9.31 14.45 20.92
CA LYS A 53 10.78 14.28 20.88
C LYS A 53 11.14 12.79 20.77
N GLN A 54 10.53 11.96 21.61
CA GLN A 54 10.71 10.49 21.58
C GLN A 54 10.13 9.88 20.31
N SER A 55 8.87 10.22 20.00
CA SER A 55 8.20 9.75 18.79
C SER A 55 8.94 10.15 17.50
N GLY A 56 9.63 11.29 17.47
CA GLY A 56 10.48 11.69 16.35
C GLY A 56 11.69 10.76 16.11
N GLY A 57 12.22 10.13 17.17
CA GLY A 57 13.21 9.07 17.07
C GLY A 57 12.60 7.78 16.52
N HIS A 58 11.44 7.37 17.06
CA HIS A 58 10.70 6.20 16.58
C HIS A 58 10.30 6.34 15.10
N LEU A 59 9.80 7.50 14.69
CA LEU A 59 9.47 7.80 13.30
C LEU A 59 10.69 7.59 12.39
N GLY A 60 11.87 8.07 12.82
CA GLY A 60 13.11 7.85 12.09
C GLY A 60 13.49 6.38 11.94
N PHE A 61 13.37 5.60 13.03
CA PHE A 61 13.63 4.17 13.03
C PHE A 61 12.69 3.41 12.09
N PHE A 62 11.37 3.60 12.24
CA PHE A 62 10.35 2.88 11.47
C PHE A 62 10.33 3.27 10.00
N LEU A 63 10.63 4.52 9.65
CA LEU A 63 10.78 4.91 8.24
C LEU A 63 11.85 4.07 7.51
N GLY A 64 12.85 3.55 8.22
CA GLY A 64 13.94 2.72 7.68
C GLY A 64 13.69 1.23 7.65
N GLN A 65 12.61 0.74 8.27
CA GLN A 65 12.35 -0.69 8.32
C GLN A 65 11.64 -1.15 7.04
N LYS A 66 12.03 -2.33 6.54
CA LYS A 66 11.50 -2.91 5.29
C LYS A 66 10.18 -3.65 5.49
N ASP A 67 9.93 -4.10 6.72
CA ASP A 67 8.77 -4.87 7.16
C ASP A 67 7.65 -3.99 7.73
N CYS A 68 7.81 -2.66 7.71
CA CYS A 68 6.74 -1.74 8.10
C CYS A 68 6.65 -0.52 7.18
N ARG A 69 5.51 0.15 7.22
CA ARG A 69 5.21 1.33 6.43
C ARG A 69 4.48 2.34 7.31
N VAL A 70 5.02 3.55 7.42
CA VAL A 70 4.30 4.64 8.10
C VAL A 70 3.19 5.13 7.18
N VAL A 71 1.93 5.02 7.59
CA VAL A 71 0.76 5.33 6.75
C VAL A 71 -0.02 6.56 7.21
N SER A 72 0.17 7.01 8.45
CA SER A 72 -0.54 8.18 8.97
C SER A 72 0.17 8.82 10.15
N LEU A 73 0.03 10.15 10.26
CA LEU A 73 0.49 10.95 11.39
C LEU A 73 -0.69 11.78 11.90
N ALA A 74 -0.87 11.82 13.22
CA ALA A 74 -1.81 12.69 13.91
C ALA A 74 -1.07 13.50 14.98
N GLU A 75 -1.19 14.82 14.96
CA GLU A 75 -0.50 15.72 15.88
C GLU A 75 -1.26 17.04 15.98
N VAL A 76 -1.30 17.61 17.20
CA VAL A 76 -2.04 18.85 17.48
C VAL A 76 -1.23 20.07 17.03
N ALA A 77 0.08 20.04 17.22
CA ALA A 77 0.96 21.14 16.82
C ALA A 77 1.32 21.04 15.33
N GLN A 78 0.74 21.92 14.50
CA GLN A 78 0.92 21.93 13.04
C GLN A 78 2.39 21.89 12.61
N VAL A 79 3.25 22.70 13.22
CA VAL A 79 4.70 22.75 12.91
C VAL A 79 5.36 21.37 13.07
N ARG A 80 4.92 20.57 14.04
CA ARG A 80 5.47 19.22 14.25
C ARG A 80 4.89 18.23 13.25
N LEU A 81 3.61 18.34 12.94
CA LEU A 81 2.95 17.53 11.91
C LEU A 81 3.65 17.74 10.56
N ASP A 82 3.86 19.00 10.14
CA ASP A 82 4.51 19.36 8.89
C ASP A 82 5.94 18.81 8.80
N ASN A 83 6.71 18.92 9.90
CA ASN A 83 8.04 18.33 9.99
C ASN A 83 8.00 16.80 9.88
N GLY A 84 7.02 16.14 10.49
CA GLY A 84 6.81 14.70 10.38
C GLY A 84 6.48 14.28 8.95
N LEU A 85 5.49 14.95 8.33
CA LEU A 85 5.09 14.71 6.95
C LEU A 85 6.24 14.93 5.97
N LYS A 86 7.05 15.98 6.17
CA LYS A 86 8.25 16.23 5.36
C LYS A 86 9.26 15.08 5.44
N ARG A 87 9.43 14.47 6.62
CA ARG A 87 10.32 13.31 6.79
C ARG A 87 9.76 12.05 6.10
N VAL A 88 8.44 11.84 6.19
CA VAL A 88 7.75 10.75 5.49
C VAL A 88 7.89 10.92 3.98
N ALA A 89 7.53 12.10 3.46
CA ALA A 89 7.64 12.42 2.04
C ALA A 89 9.08 12.34 1.53
N GLY A 90 10.06 12.75 2.34
CA GLY A 90 11.49 12.61 2.01
C GLY A 90 11.95 11.16 1.88
N ARG A 91 11.29 10.20 2.56
CA ARG A 91 11.61 8.77 2.47
C ARG A 91 10.81 8.05 1.39
N TYR A 92 9.54 8.40 1.24
CA TYR A 92 8.58 7.63 0.44
C TYR A 92 8.14 8.32 -0.85
N GLY A 93 8.45 9.60 -1.02
CA GLY A 93 7.97 10.43 -2.13
C GLY A 93 6.81 11.33 -1.72
N LYS A 94 6.58 12.38 -2.51
CA LYS A 94 5.55 13.41 -2.24
C LYS A 94 4.10 12.91 -2.33
N ASP A 95 3.89 11.79 -3.01
CA ASP A 95 2.56 11.22 -3.32
C ASP A 95 2.21 10.03 -2.41
N HIS A 96 3.00 9.82 -1.34
CA HIS A 96 2.68 8.88 -0.25
C HIS A 96 1.82 9.57 0.81
#